data_AF-A0A3B7LC06-F1
#
_entry.id   AF-A0A3B7LC06-F1
#
_cell.length_a   1.000
_cell.length_b   1.000
_cell.length_c   1.000
_cell.angle_alpha   90.00
_cell.angle_beta   90.00
_cell.angle_gamma   90.00
#
_symmetry.space_group_name_H-M   'P 1'
#
loop_
_entity.id
_entity.type
_entity.pdbx_description
1 polymer ?
#
loop_
_entity_poly.entity_id
_entity_poly.type
_entity_poly.pdbx_seq_one_letter_code
_entity_poly.pdbx_strand_id
1 'polypeptide(L)'
;MHSPTTRAARIGRGLQLMLEGVAGATLFGMMLLTTADVTGRYFFNDAIFPARLVWVREVLVNLLVTAALWVMARRVWALAERAFEWGDVTEFLRIPRGYLIGLIAAMLALSALLTLARAVLYLLEGCRVIRQGGPLSPATKAGGPHD
;
A
#
# COMPACT_ATOMS: atom_id res chain seq x y z
N MET A 1 39.82 -8.61 -33.27
CA MET A 1 38.60 -8.28 -34.03
C MET A 1 37.66 -9.49 -34.02
N HIS A 2 36.71 -9.55 -33.08
CA HIS A 2 35.64 -10.56 -33.12
C HIS A 2 34.33 -9.88 -33.50
N SER A 3 33.85 -10.19 -34.69
CA SER A 3 32.55 -9.79 -35.22
C SER A 3 31.44 -10.58 -34.49
N PRO A 4 30.55 -9.93 -33.72
CA PRO A 4 29.42 -10.62 -33.13
C PRO A 4 28.49 -11.11 -34.24
N THR A 5 28.26 -12.41 -34.29
CA THR A 5 27.40 -13.07 -35.26
C THR A 5 25.97 -12.51 -35.11
N THR A 6 25.39 -12.05 -36.21
CA THR A 6 24.07 -11.38 -36.29
C THR A 6 22.89 -12.20 -35.68
N ARG A 7 23.08 -13.51 -35.49
CA ARG A 7 22.14 -14.40 -34.78
C ARG A 7 22.14 -14.19 -33.25
N ALA A 8 23.31 -14.05 -32.63
CA ALA A 8 23.43 -13.84 -31.18
C ALA A 8 22.80 -12.51 -30.75
N ALA A 9 22.99 -11.45 -31.55
CA ALA A 9 22.38 -10.14 -31.31
C ALA A 9 20.86 -10.12 -31.50
N ARG A 10 20.28 -11.06 -32.26
CA ARG A 10 18.82 -11.19 -32.44
C ARG A 10 18.20 -11.96 -31.27
N ILE A 11 18.89 -13.01 -30.82
CA ILE A 11 18.49 -13.81 -29.65
C ILE A 11 18.53 -12.97 -28.37
N GLY A 12 19.58 -12.16 -28.17
CA GLY A 12 19.68 -11.26 -27.02
C GLY A 12 18.55 -10.24 -26.95
N ARG A 13 18.17 -9.63 -28.09
CA ARG A 13 17.03 -8.71 -28.17
C ARG A 13 15.70 -9.39 -27.89
N GLY A 14 15.50 -10.61 -28.40
CA GLY A 14 14.29 -11.39 -28.11
C GLY A 14 14.16 -11.72 -26.62
N LEU A 15 15.27 -12.13 -25.99
CA LEU A 15 15.29 -12.42 -24.56
C LEU A 15 15.00 -11.16 -23.73
N GLN A 16 15.65 -10.04 -24.06
CA GLN A 16 15.47 -8.78 -23.34
C GLN A 16 14.02 -8.27 -23.43
N LEU A 17 13.39 -8.35 -24.61
CA LEU A 17 11.97 -8.02 -24.79
C LEU A 17 11.05 -8.89 -23.92
N MET A 18 11.39 -10.17 -23.74
CA MET A 18 10.63 -11.04 -22.83
C MET A 18 10.80 -10.62 -21.38
N LEU A 19 12.02 -10.31 -20.93
CA LEU A 19 12.26 -9.85 -19.55
C LEU A 19 11.55 -8.51 -19.27
N GLU A 20 11.64 -7.56 -20.19
CA GLU A 20 10.96 -6.27 -20.09
C GLU A 20 9.43 -6.44 -20.10
N GLY A 21 8.92 -7.37 -20.92
CA GLY A 21 7.50 -7.74 -20.92
C GLY A 21 7.04 -8.33 -19.59
N VAL A 22 7.82 -9.23 -18.99
CA VAL A 22 7.52 -9.84 -17.68
C VAL A 22 7.55 -8.80 -16.56
N ALA A 23 8.54 -7.90 -16.56
CA ALA A 23 8.64 -6.81 -15.59
C ALA A 23 7.45 -5.84 -15.74
N GLY A 24 7.11 -5.47 -16.97
CA GLY A 24 5.94 -4.65 -17.27
C GLY A 24 4.64 -5.32 -16.81
N ALA A 25 4.48 -6.62 -17.06
CA ALA A 25 3.30 -7.37 -16.64
C ALA A 25 3.17 -7.48 -15.12
N THR A 26 4.27 -7.68 -14.40
CA THR A 26 4.25 -7.73 -12.93
C THR A 26 3.93 -6.37 -12.30
N LEU A 27 4.53 -5.28 -12.81
CA LEU A 27 4.21 -3.93 -12.35
C LEU A 27 2.75 -3.55 -12.67
N PHE A 28 2.27 -3.87 -13.87
CA PHE A 28 0.89 -3.66 -14.27
C PHE A 28 -0.08 -4.48 -13.41
N GLY A 29 0.25 -5.74 -13.13
CA GLY A 29 -0.52 -6.60 -12.24
C GLY A 29 -0.58 -6.08 -10.81
N MET A 30 0.55 -5.61 -10.26
CA MET A 30 0.59 -4.99 -8.93
C MET A 30 -0.26 -3.71 -8.86
N MET A 31 -0.25 -2.90 -9.92
CA MET A 31 -1.12 -1.72 -10.03
C MET A 31 -2.60 -2.12 -10.08
N LEU A 32 -2.97 -3.08 -10.94
CA LEU A 32 -4.35 -3.57 -11.02
C LEU A 32 -4.83 -4.16 -9.69
N LEU A 33 -3.98 -4.91 -9.01
CA LEU A 33 -4.29 -5.45 -7.68
C LEU A 33 -4.54 -4.32 -6.68
N THR A 34 -3.75 -3.25 -6.71
CA THR A 34 -3.94 -2.08 -5.84
C THR A 34 -5.24 -1.35 -6.17
N THR A 35 -5.57 -1.19 -7.46
CA THR A 35 -6.86 -0.61 -7.88
C THR A 35 -8.02 -1.50 -7.46
N ALA A 36 -7.90 -2.82 -7.61
CA ALA A 36 -8.90 -3.78 -7.17
C ALA A 36 -9.07 -3.78 -5.64
N ASP A 37 -7.97 -3.67 -4.88
CA ASP A 37 -8.00 -3.52 -3.42
C ASP A 37 -8.78 -2.27 -2.98
N VAL A 38 -8.52 -1.13 -3.63
CA VAL A 38 -9.24 0.13 -3.38
C VAL A 38 -10.71 0.02 -3.81
N THR A 39 -10.97 -0.52 -5.00
CA THR A 39 -12.31 -0.64 -5.59
C THR A 39 -13.18 -1.61 -4.78
N GLY A 40 -12.64 -2.76 -4.41
CA GLY A 40 -13.29 -3.72 -3.55
C GLY A 40 -13.70 -3.09 -2.22
N ARG A 41 -12.83 -2.27 -1.61
CA ARG A 41 -13.22 -1.52 -0.41
C ARG A 41 -14.46 -0.65 -0.62
N TYR A 42 -14.59 0.06 -1.73
CA TYR A 42 -15.76 0.91 -2.00
C TYR A 42 -17.01 0.10 -2.38
N PHE A 43 -16.90 -0.83 -3.32
CA PHE A 43 -18.03 -1.62 -3.82
C PHE A 43 -18.65 -2.53 -2.75
N PHE A 44 -17.82 -3.21 -1.96
CA PHE A 44 -18.32 -4.05 -0.84
C PHE A 44 -18.81 -3.20 0.34
N ASN A 45 -18.39 -1.94 0.46
CA ASN A 45 -18.83 -1.04 1.52
C ASN A 45 -20.25 -0.51 1.28
N ASP A 46 -20.54 -0.04 0.08
CA ASP A 46 -21.83 0.62 -0.22
C ASP A 46 -22.97 -0.38 -0.48
N ALA A 47 -22.66 -1.61 -0.89
CA ALA A 47 -23.67 -2.59 -1.30
C ALA A 47 -24.29 -3.40 -0.14
N ILE A 48 -23.68 -3.44 1.05
CA ILE A 48 -24.03 -4.44 2.08
C ILE A 48 -24.47 -3.84 3.43
N PHE A 49 -24.10 -2.60 3.79
CA PHE A 49 -24.22 -2.14 5.19
C PHE A 49 -25.02 -0.84 5.43
N PRO A 50 -25.89 -0.80 6.46
CA PRO A 50 -26.56 0.42 6.88
C PRO A 50 -25.60 1.42 7.58
N ALA A 51 -25.86 2.72 7.40
CA ALA A 51 -25.00 3.83 7.84
C ALA A 51 -24.55 3.82 9.32
N ARG A 52 -25.25 3.09 10.20
CA ARG A 52 -24.91 2.99 11.64
C ARG A 52 -23.76 2.02 11.94
N LEU A 53 -23.42 1.08 11.05
CA LEU A 53 -22.37 0.08 11.27
C LEU A 53 -21.05 0.40 10.53
N VAL A 54 -21.04 1.44 9.68
CA VAL A 54 -19.88 1.80 8.86
C VAL A 54 -18.65 2.10 9.71
N TRP A 55 -18.80 2.82 10.83
CA TRP A 55 -17.68 3.19 11.71
C TRP A 55 -17.00 1.96 12.35
N VAL A 56 -17.77 0.94 12.76
CA VAL A 56 -17.21 -0.28 13.37
C VAL A 56 -16.35 -1.04 12.36
N ARG A 57 -16.85 -1.19 11.13
CA ARG A 57 -16.10 -1.87 10.06
C ARG A 57 -14.82 -1.12 9.74
N GLU A 58 -14.84 0.20 9.60
CA GLU A 58 -13.62 0.94 9.26
C GLU A 58 -12.58 0.90 10.36
N VAL A 59 -12.99 0.84 11.62
CA VAL A 59 -12.10 0.51 12.73
C VAL A 59 -11.54 -0.91 12.55
N LEU A 60 -12.37 -1.92 12.27
CA LEU A 60 -11.93 -3.30 12.07
C LEU A 60 -10.96 -3.48 10.89
N VAL A 61 -11.25 -2.88 9.73
CA VAL A 61 -10.40 -2.96 8.52
C VAL A 61 -9.08 -2.25 8.76
N ASN A 62 -9.09 -1.03 9.32
CA ASN A 62 -7.83 -0.35 9.62
C ASN A 62 -7.02 -1.10 10.69
N LEU A 63 -7.67 -1.69 11.70
CA LEU A 63 -6.99 -2.54 12.69
C LEU A 63 -6.37 -3.79 12.04
N LEU A 64 -7.09 -4.45 11.12
CA LEU A 64 -6.56 -5.59 10.37
C LEU A 64 -5.32 -5.20 9.55
N VAL A 65 -5.38 -4.08 8.84
CA VAL A 65 -4.26 -3.56 8.04
C VAL A 65 -3.08 -3.20 8.95
N THR A 66 -3.32 -2.51 10.06
CA THR A 66 -2.30 -2.20 11.06
C THR A 66 -1.65 -3.47 11.60
N ALA A 67 -2.43 -4.49 11.96
CA ALA A 67 -1.91 -5.76 12.47
C ALA A 67 -1.03 -6.47 11.42
N ALA A 68 -1.48 -6.52 10.17
CA ALA A 68 -0.71 -7.12 9.08
C ALA A 68 0.63 -6.38 8.84
N LEU A 69 0.59 -5.05 8.76
CA LEU A 69 1.79 -4.23 8.57
C LEU A 69 2.75 -4.34 9.74
N TRP A 70 2.24 -4.38 10.98
CA TRP A 70 3.06 -4.52 12.17
C TRP A 70 3.79 -5.87 12.22
N VAL A 71 3.10 -6.95 11.88
CA VAL A 71 3.71 -8.29 11.77
C VAL A 71 4.82 -8.29 10.72
N MET A 72 4.56 -7.71 9.54
CA MET A 72 5.57 -7.62 8.47
C MET A 72 6.76 -6.75 8.90
N ALA A 73 6.53 -5.59 9.51
CA ALA A 73 7.59 -4.72 10.01
C ALA A 73 8.52 -5.46 11.00
N ARG A 74 7.95 -6.21 11.95
CA ARG A 74 8.71 -7.05 12.90
C ARG A 74 9.57 -8.10 12.20
N ARG A 75 9.06 -8.73 11.15
CA ARG A 75 9.79 -9.75 10.38
C ARG A 75 10.94 -9.12 9.58
N VAL A 76 10.70 -7.98 8.93
CA VAL A 76 11.72 -7.27 8.15
C VAL A 76 12.78 -6.68 9.07
N TRP A 77 12.41 -6.21 10.26
CA TRP A 77 13.36 -5.74 11.26
C TRP A 77 14.32 -6.85 11.71
N ALA A 78 13.79 -8.04 12.01
CA ALA A 78 14.62 -9.20 12.34
C ALA A 78 15.54 -9.63 11.17
N LEU A 79 15.11 -9.43 9.92
CA LEU A 79 15.97 -9.64 8.74
C LEU A 79 17.11 -8.60 8.70
N ALA A 80 16.85 -7.35 9.07
CA ALA A 80 17.86 -6.29 9.13
C ALA A 80 18.94 -6.60 10.17
N GLU A 81 18.55 -7.03 11.37
CA GLU A 81 19.46 -7.43 12.45
C GLU A 81 20.40 -8.55 11.99
N ARG A 82 19.84 -9.59 11.37
CA ARG A 82 20.62 -10.70 10.81
C ARG A 82 21.58 -10.25 9.71
N ALA A 83 21.16 -9.31 8.87
CA ALA A 83 22.03 -8.76 7.82
C ALA A 83 23.23 -7.98 8.41
N PHE A 84 23.08 -7.39 9.60
CA PHE A 84 24.21 -6.79 10.32
C PHE A 84 25.14 -7.84 10.94
N GLU A 85 24.60 -8.92 11.49
CA GLU A 85 25.38 -10.02 12.08
C GLU A 85 26.27 -10.71 11.03
N TRP A 86 25.75 -10.90 9.82
CA TRP A 86 26.50 -11.54 8.72
C TRP A 86 27.56 -10.64 8.09
N GLY A 87 27.56 -9.34 8.41
CA GLY A 87 28.47 -8.38 7.77
C GLY A 87 28.20 -8.24 6.27
N ASP A 88 26.95 -8.44 5.83
CA ASP A 88 26.54 -8.36 4.44
C ASP A 88 26.77 -6.92 3.91
N VAL A 89 27.70 -6.74 2.98
CA VAL A 89 28.04 -5.44 2.38
C VAL A 89 27.60 -5.35 0.94
N THR A 90 27.29 -4.14 0.48
CA THR A 90 27.00 -3.90 -0.94
C THR A 90 28.27 -4.03 -1.79
N GLU A 91 28.11 -4.54 -3.00
CA GLU A 91 29.22 -4.94 -3.89
C GLU A 91 30.04 -3.75 -4.38
N PHE A 92 29.38 -2.61 -4.62
CA PHE A 92 30.01 -1.42 -5.18
C PHE A 92 30.46 -0.44 -4.09
N LEU A 93 29.59 -0.13 -3.13
CA LEU A 93 29.82 0.94 -2.14
C LEU A 93 30.33 0.41 -0.79
N ARG A 94 30.37 -0.92 -0.60
CA ARG A 94 30.74 -1.62 0.65
C ARG A 94 30.03 -1.10 1.90
N ILE A 95 28.80 -0.60 1.73
CA ILE A 95 27.96 -0.19 2.86
C ILE A 95 27.22 -1.41 3.43
N PRO A 96 27.05 -1.55 4.75
CA PRO A 96 26.29 -2.64 5.34
C PRO A 96 24.83 -2.63 4.87
N ARG A 97 24.36 -3.76 4.34
CA ARG A 97 23.00 -3.94 3.80
C ARG A 97 21.91 -3.77 4.86
N GLY A 98 22.23 -4.07 6.12
CA GLY A 98 21.32 -3.95 7.25
C GLY A 98 20.70 -2.56 7.39
N TYR A 99 21.41 -1.48 7.04
CA TYR A 99 20.85 -0.12 7.12
C TYR A 99 19.67 0.08 6.16
N LEU A 100 19.75 -0.48 4.95
CA LEU A 100 18.70 -0.35 3.95
C LEU A 100 17.46 -1.17 4.35
N ILE A 101 17.67 -2.40 4.83
CA ILE A 101 16.57 -3.27 5.30
C ILE A 101 15.91 -2.67 6.55
N GLY A 102 16.71 -2.12 7.47
CA GLY A 102 16.22 -1.43 8.66
C GLY A 102 15.39 -0.18 8.32
N LEU A 103 15.81 0.59 7.30
CA LEU A 103 15.02 1.73 6.82
C LEU A 103 13.65 1.30 6.28
N ILE A 104 13.61 0.23 5.48
CA ILE A 104 12.35 -0.32 4.95
C ILE A 104 11.45 -0.79 6.10
N ALA A 105 12.02 -1.48 7.09
CA ALA A 105 11.28 -1.90 8.29
C ALA A 105 10.74 -0.70 9.09
N ALA A 106 11.53 0.37 9.24
CA ALA A 106 11.10 1.59 9.93
C ALA A 106 9.95 2.29 9.18
N MET A 107 10.01 2.34 7.85
CA MET A 107 8.90 2.88 7.04
C MET A 107 7.64 2.03 7.16
N LEU A 108 7.76 0.69 7.15
CA LEU A 108 6.61 -0.20 7.39
C LEU A 108 6.00 0.01 8.77
N ALA A 109 6.85 0.18 9.80
CA ALA A 109 6.39 0.48 11.16
C ALA A 109 5.69 1.84 11.23
N LEU A 110 6.25 2.87 10.58
CA LEU A 110 5.62 4.19 10.51
C LEU A 110 4.25 4.14 9.82
N SER A 111 4.14 3.43 8.69
CA SER A 111 2.86 3.23 8.01
C SER A 111 1.83 2.53 8.90
N ALA A 112 2.24 1.49 9.64
CA ALA A 112 1.38 0.80 10.60
C ALA A 112 0.88 1.74 11.71
N LEU A 113 1.76 2.61 12.23
CA LEU A 113 1.40 3.60 13.25
C LEU A 113 0.43 4.65 12.71
N LEU A 114 0.62 5.14 11.48
CA LEU A 114 -0.30 6.09 10.86
C LEU A 114 -1.69 5.49 10.59
N THR A 115 -1.75 4.22 10.15
CA THR A 115 -3.03 3.51 10.00
C THR A 115 -3.69 3.23 11.34
N LEU A 116 -2.91 2.93 12.38
CA LEU A 116 -3.42 2.75 13.74
C LEU A 116 -4.01 4.05 14.28
N ALA A 117 -3.30 5.18 14.12
CA ALA A 117 -3.79 6.49 14.51
C ALA A 117 -5.12 6.80 13.82
N ARG A 118 -5.23 6.49 12.53
CA ARG A 118 -6.48 6.65 11.77
C ARG A 118 -7.61 5.75 12.32
N ALA A 119 -7.33 4.49 12.65
CA ALA A 119 -8.29 3.58 13.27
C ALA A 119 -8.80 4.12 14.61
N VAL A 120 -7.90 4.65 15.44
CA VAL A 120 -8.23 5.24 16.75
C VAL A 120 -9.07 6.50 16.57
N LEU A 121 -8.73 7.38 15.63
CA LEU A 121 -9.53 8.58 15.35
C LEU A 121 -10.96 8.23 14.93
N TYR A 122 -11.13 7.26 14.02
CA TYR A 122 -12.48 6.78 13.64
C TYR A 122 -13.24 6.13 14.80
N LEU A 123 -12.55 5.43 15.69
CA LEU A 123 -13.16 4.85 16.89
C LEU A 123 -13.65 5.96 17.84
N LEU A 124 -12.84 7.01 18.03
CA LEU A 124 -13.18 8.16 18.87
C LEU A 124 -14.33 8.99 18.28
N GLU A 125 -14.36 9.17 16.96
CA GLU A 125 -15.48 9.81 16.23
C GLU A 125 -16.76 8.98 16.29
N GLY A 126 -16.68 7.66 16.15
CA GLY A 126 -17.82 6.74 16.29
C GLY A 126 -18.41 6.74 17.70
N CYS A 127 -17.56 6.85 18.74
CA CYS A 127 -18.00 6.96 20.13
C CYS A 127 -18.51 8.36 20.51
N ARG A 128 -17.97 9.44 19.93
CA ARG A 128 -18.45 10.82 20.11
C ARG A 128 -19.38 11.20 18.97
N VAL A 129 -20.67 10.92 19.11
CA VAL A 129 -21.74 11.38 18.20
C VAL A 129 -21.66 12.92 18.01
N ILE A 130 -20.96 13.36 16.96
CA ILE A 130 -21.06 14.70 16.39
C ILE A 130 -21.48 14.51 14.93
N ARG A 131 -22.70 14.94 14.61
CA ARG A 131 -23.15 15.13 13.24
C ARG A 131 -22.33 16.26 12.60
N GLN A 132 -21.16 15.96 12.06
CA GLN A 132 -20.63 16.74 10.95
C GLN A 132 -21.13 16.07 9.67
N GLY A 133 -22.28 16.56 9.20
CA GLY A 133 -22.73 16.27 7.84
C GLY A 133 -21.60 16.66 6.88
N GLY A 134 -21.15 15.68 6.10
CA GLY A 134 -20.08 15.91 5.12
C GLY A 134 -20.46 17.05 4.16
N PRO A 135 -19.46 17.78 3.63
CA PRO A 135 -19.66 18.96 2.77
C PRO A 135 -20.33 18.70 1.39
N LEU A 136 -20.85 17.50 1.16
CA LEU A 136 -21.50 17.09 -0.08
C LEU A 136 -23.02 16.88 0.03
N SER A 137 -23.66 17.35 1.11
CA SER A 137 -25.13 17.41 1.11
C SER A 137 -25.58 18.54 0.16
N PRO A 138 -26.32 18.23 -0.92
CA PRO A 138 -26.79 19.24 -1.87
C PRO A 138 -27.99 20.00 -1.26
N ALA A 139 -27.75 20.78 -0.22
CA ALA A 139 -28.75 21.63 0.42
C ALA A 139 -28.66 23.08 -0.11
N THR A 140 -28.69 23.27 -1.44
CA THR A 140 -28.97 24.58 -2.06
C THR A 140 -29.52 24.40 -3.47
N LYS A 141 -30.63 23.66 -3.60
CA LYS A 141 -31.56 23.76 -4.74
C LYS A 141 -32.98 23.40 -4.29
N ALA A 142 -33.60 24.24 -3.47
CA ALA A 142 -35.05 24.31 -3.33
C ALA A 142 -35.41 25.55 -2.48
N GLY A 143 -36.15 26.49 -3.07
CA GLY A 143 -36.78 27.59 -2.32
C GLY A 143 -36.44 28.99 -2.82
N GLY A 144 -36.67 29.28 -4.11
CA GLY A 144 -37.01 30.64 -4.51
C GLY A 144 -38.51 30.85 -4.27
N PRO A 145 -38.97 31.96 -3.67
CA PRO A 145 -40.36 32.36 -3.75
C PRO A 145 -40.56 33.16 -5.05
N HIS A 146 -41.23 32.54 -6.01
CA HIS A 146 -42.29 33.26 -6.70
C HIS A 146 -43.40 33.42 -5.67
N ASP A 147 -43.73 34.68 -5.34
CA ASP A 147 -45.03 35.26 -4.99
C ASP A 147 -44.82 36.75 -4.72
#